data_AF-A0A945G460-F1
#
_entry.id   AF-A0A945G460-F1
#
_cell.length_a   1.000
_cell.length_b   1.000
_cell.length_c   1.000
_cell.angle_alpha   90.00
_cell.angle_beta   90.00
_cell.angle_gamma   90.00
#
_symmetry.space_group_name_H-M   'P 1'
#
loop_
_entity.id
_entity.type
_entity.pdbx_description
1 polymer ?
#
loop_
_entity_poly.entity_id
_entity_poly.type
_entity_poly.pdbx_seq_one_letter_code
_entity_poly.pdbx_strand_id
1 'polypeptide(L)'
;MIARRHIRLKVMQSLYSYFSNPSNEISISEKEMAKDIRSISELHIIIISFIIELHTYATDFLEENKTKYIPSKEDLNPNTKFLNNRIITALKEDELLNKKVSRISSIWRKNDLDIIRKVFVEMYKSQQYSDYLNNKKDDFNQDKKFVQIMLNEYILDNDIFHFILQEKSIFWTDDLPFISMFLKGQINNMKENNNNSLVTDVFKNNDDKKFAIDLFRKTINNADEFEQLIESKVKNWELERISKIDLLLIKMALTEVISFKEMPIKVSFNEYIEISKYYSTKNSKVFINGVLDKIVSQYRREGKVRKVGRGLV
;
A
#
# COMPACT_ATOMS: atom_id res chain seq x y z
N MET A 1 -8.13 2.62 -4.58
CA MET A 1 -7.38 3.23 -5.70
C MET A 1 -6.08 3.78 -5.18
N ILE A 2 -4.99 3.45 -5.86
CA ILE A 2 -3.64 3.80 -5.42
C ILE A 2 -3.39 5.29 -5.66
N ALA A 3 -2.89 5.99 -4.63
CA ALA A 3 -2.49 7.39 -4.78
C ALA A 3 -1.26 7.48 -5.71
N ARG A 4 -1.16 8.54 -6.53
CA ARG A 4 0.00 8.75 -7.42
C ARG A 4 1.36 8.68 -6.72
N ARG A 5 1.43 8.99 -5.42
CA ARG A 5 2.63 8.76 -4.58
C ARG A 5 3.15 7.33 -4.65
N HIS A 6 2.26 6.36 -4.49
CA HIS A 6 2.60 4.95 -4.48
C HIS A 6 2.96 4.46 -5.88
N ILE A 7 2.33 5.03 -6.91
CA ILE A 7 2.77 4.79 -8.30
C ILE A 7 4.21 5.26 -8.49
N ARG A 8 4.57 6.46 -8.01
CA ARG A 8 5.98 6.94 -8.04
C ARG A 8 6.92 6.02 -7.28
N LEU A 9 6.52 5.54 -6.12
CA LEU A 9 7.31 4.60 -5.32
C LEU A 9 7.58 3.30 -6.10
N LYS A 10 6.55 2.72 -6.73
CA LYS A 10 6.74 1.52 -7.58
C LYS A 10 7.60 1.78 -8.81
N VAL A 11 7.39 2.91 -9.49
CA VAL A 11 8.25 3.31 -10.60
C VAL A 11 9.70 3.48 -10.12
N MET A 12 9.93 4.03 -8.93
CA MET A 12 11.26 4.20 -8.34
C MET A 12 11.92 2.84 -8.06
N GLN A 13 11.20 1.91 -7.43
CA GLN A 13 11.69 0.54 -7.17
C GLN A 13 12.08 -0.17 -8.48
N SER A 14 11.24 -0.08 -9.50
CA SER A 14 11.51 -0.69 -10.81
C SER A 14 12.67 -0.01 -11.55
N LEU A 15 12.79 1.32 -11.48
CA LEU A 15 13.93 2.03 -12.06
C LEU A 15 15.23 1.69 -11.33
N TYR A 16 15.19 1.55 -9.99
CA TYR A 16 16.35 1.14 -9.21
C TYR A 16 16.84 -0.25 -9.64
N SER A 17 15.91 -1.21 -9.80
CA SER A 17 16.21 -2.53 -10.34
C SER A 17 16.79 -2.45 -11.76
N TYR A 18 16.17 -1.66 -12.63
CA TYR A 18 16.63 -1.42 -14.01
C TYR A 18 18.08 -0.91 -14.05
N PHE A 19 18.38 0.19 -13.35
CA PHE A 19 19.73 0.80 -13.37
C PHE A 19 20.78 -0.01 -12.61
N SER A 20 20.37 -0.94 -11.73
CA SER A 20 21.32 -1.79 -11.00
C SER A 20 21.82 -2.98 -11.80
N ASN A 21 21.17 -3.33 -12.93
CA ASN A 21 21.56 -4.45 -13.78
C ASN A 21 21.73 -4.00 -15.25
N PRO A 22 22.97 -3.94 -15.77
CA PRO A 22 23.27 -3.44 -17.12
C PRO A 22 22.62 -4.23 -18.27
N SER A 23 22.20 -5.47 -18.02
CA SER A 23 21.59 -6.34 -19.03
C SER A 23 20.07 -6.20 -19.12
N ASN A 24 19.46 -5.32 -18.32
CA ASN A 24 18.00 -5.19 -18.30
C ASN A 24 17.48 -4.49 -19.56
N GLU A 25 16.50 -5.11 -20.20
CA GLU A 25 15.74 -4.48 -21.28
C GLU A 25 14.58 -3.66 -20.72
N ILE A 26 14.37 -2.45 -21.26
CA ILE A 26 13.27 -1.55 -20.88
C ILE A 26 11.92 -2.29 -20.94
N SER A 27 11.71 -3.10 -21.99
CA SER A 27 10.45 -3.81 -22.22
C SER A 27 10.15 -4.87 -21.15
N ILE A 28 11.18 -5.50 -20.60
CA ILE A 28 11.08 -6.53 -19.55
C ILE A 28 10.80 -5.85 -18.21
N SER A 29 11.63 -4.86 -17.84
CA SER A 29 11.47 -4.13 -16.58
C SER A 29 10.14 -3.37 -16.49
N GLU A 30 9.60 -2.88 -17.61
CA GLU A 30 8.27 -2.28 -17.62
C GLU A 30 7.16 -3.31 -17.33
N LYS A 31 7.26 -4.53 -17.90
CA LYS A 31 6.29 -5.60 -17.63
C LYS A 31 6.35 -6.03 -16.18
N GLU A 32 7.55 -6.11 -15.60
CA GLU A 32 7.76 -6.39 -14.18
C GLU A 32 7.16 -5.28 -13.31
N MET A 33 7.46 -4.00 -13.58
CA MET A 33 6.85 -2.87 -12.89
C MET A 33 5.32 -2.93 -12.92
N ALA A 34 4.74 -3.22 -14.09
CA ALA A 34 3.29 -3.33 -14.23
C ALA A 34 2.72 -4.51 -13.43
N LYS A 35 3.46 -5.61 -13.29
CA LYS A 35 3.10 -6.76 -12.44
C LYS A 35 3.19 -6.38 -10.96
N ASP A 36 4.24 -5.70 -10.55
CA ASP A 36 4.45 -5.30 -9.15
C ASP A 36 3.38 -4.32 -8.70
N ILE A 37 3.02 -3.34 -9.55
CA ILE A 37 1.91 -2.42 -9.30
C ILE A 37 0.59 -3.20 -9.14
N ARG A 38 0.32 -4.20 -10.00
CA ARG A 38 -0.88 -5.05 -9.89
C ARG A 38 -0.89 -5.88 -8.61
N SER A 39 0.26 -6.33 -8.13
CA SER A 39 0.38 -7.13 -6.91
C SER A 39 -0.14 -6.41 -5.65
N ILE A 40 -0.23 -5.07 -5.68
CA ILE A 40 -0.82 -4.29 -4.58
C ILE A 40 -2.32 -4.59 -4.42
N SER A 41 -3.05 -4.75 -5.53
CA SER A 41 -4.45 -5.20 -5.43
C SER A 41 -4.54 -6.63 -4.91
N GLU A 42 -3.53 -7.46 -5.13
CA GLU A 42 -3.52 -8.82 -4.59
C GLU A 42 -3.30 -8.80 -3.08
N LEU A 43 -2.30 -8.07 -2.60
CA LEU A 43 -2.03 -7.85 -1.17
C LEU A 43 -3.27 -7.32 -0.44
N HIS A 44 -3.97 -6.36 -1.06
CA HIS A 44 -5.21 -5.82 -0.52
C HIS A 44 -6.28 -6.90 -0.29
N ILE A 45 -6.51 -7.77 -1.27
CA ILE A 45 -7.49 -8.86 -1.14
C ILE A 45 -6.99 -9.94 -0.18
N ILE A 46 -5.68 -10.17 -0.11
CA ILE A 46 -5.06 -11.10 0.85
C ILE A 46 -5.36 -10.67 2.28
N ILE A 47 -5.18 -9.39 2.61
CA ILE A 47 -5.51 -8.88 3.96
C ILE A 47 -7.01 -8.99 4.25
N ILE A 48 -7.88 -8.63 3.30
CA ILE A 48 -9.34 -8.79 3.50
C ILE A 48 -9.72 -10.26 3.67
N SER A 49 -9.11 -11.16 2.90
CA SER A 49 -9.35 -12.60 3.04
C SER A 49 -8.94 -13.12 4.42
N PHE A 50 -7.90 -12.56 5.04
CA PHE A 50 -7.51 -12.92 6.41
C PHE A 50 -8.63 -12.58 7.40
N ILE A 51 -9.25 -11.41 7.27
CA ILE A 51 -10.39 -11.00 8.10
C ILE A 51 -11.56 -11.98 7.96
N ILE A 52 -11.89 -12.39 6.73
CA ILE A 52 -12.98 -13.32 6.44
C ILE A 52 -12.68 -14.71 7.01
N GLU A 53 -11.45 -15.20 6.85
CA GLU A 53 -11.01 -16.49 7.39
C GLU A 53 -11.00 -16.47 8.93
N LEU A 54 -10.58 -15.38 9.55
CA LEU A 54 -10.60 -15.20 11.00
C LEU A 54 -12.03 -15.23 11.56
N HIS A 55 -12.97 -14.58 10.88
CA HIS A 55 -14.39 -14.62 11.22
C HIS A 55 -15.01 -16.01 11.03
N THR A 56 -14.63 -16.69 9.96
CA THR A 56 -15.08 -18.07 9.68
C THR A 56 -14.58 -19.01 10.78
N TYR A 57 -13.29 -18.94 11.12
CA TYR A 57 -12.71 -19.70 12.23
C TYR A 57 -13.41 -19.41 13.56
N ALA A 58 -13.72 -18.14 13.86
CA ALA A 58 -14.44 -17.77 15.08
C ALA A 58 -15.85 -18.36 15.13
N THR A 59 -16.52 -18.44 13.97
CA THR A 59 -17.85 -19.05 13.85
C THR A 59 -17.75 -20.54 14.17
N ASP A 60 -16.82 -21.25 13.52
CA ASP A 60 -16.60 -22.67 13.72
C ASP A 60 -16.22 -22.98 15.18
N PHE A 61 -15.31 -22.19 15.76
CA PHE A 61 -14.90 -22.31 17.16
C PHE A 61 -16.07 -22.22 18.15
N LEU A 62 -17.01 -21.29 17.94
CA LEU A 62 -18.18 -21.16 18.82
C LEU A 62 -19.20 -22.29 18.62
N GLU A 63 -19.39 -22.79 17.40
CA GLU A 63 -20.25 -23.94 17.15
C GLU A 63 -19.65 -25.23 17.73
N GLU A 64 -18.35 -25.45 17.59
CA GLU A 64 -17.64 -26.57 18.21
C GLU A 64 -17.75 -26.53 19.73
N ASN A 65 -17.63 -25.35 20.34
CA ASN A 65 -17.75 -25.17 21.79
C ASN A 65 -19.11 -25.64 22.35
N LYS A 66 -20.20 -25.48 21.60
CA LYS A 66 -21.54 -25.97 21.99
C LYS A 66 -21.61 -27.49 22.09
N THR A 67 -20.77 -28.19 21.33
CA THR A 67 -20.77 -29.67 21.23
C THR A 67 -19.74 -30.33 22.14
N LYS A 68 -19.03 -29.56 22.99
CA LYS A 68 -18.16 -30.08 24.04
C LYS A 68 -18.87 -31.12 24.89
N TYR A 69 -18.12 -32.10 25.39
CA TYR A 69 -18.63 -33.13 26.30
C TYR A 69 -19.27 -32.53 27.57
N ILE A 70 -18.73 -31.41 28.07
CA ILE A 70 -19.30 -30.63 29.17
C ILE A 70 -19.25 -29.15 28.77
N PRO A 71 -20.33 -28.62 28.14
CA PRO A 71 -20.37 -27.22 27.73
C PRO A 71 -20.74 -26.32 28.92
N SER A 72 -20.06 -25.18 29.05
CA SER A 72 -20.42 -24.14 30.01
C SER A 72 -21.69 -23.38 29.56
N LYS A 73 -22.24 -22.53 30.44
CA LYS A 73 -23.38 -21.66 30.09
C LYS A 73 -23.05 -20.71 28.94
N GLU A 74 -21.82 -20.21 28.92
CA GLU A 74 -21.30 -19.34 27.85
C GLU A 74 -21.06 -20.12 26.55
N ASP A 75 -20.66 -21.39 26.64
CA ASP A 75 -20.56 -22.25 25.45
C ASP A 75 -21.93 -22.50 24.80
N LEU A 76 -22.98 -22.72 25.61
CA LEU A 76 -24.34 -22.93 25.11
C LEU A 76 -25.00 -21.66 24.56
N ASN A 77 -24.65 -20.49 25.12
CA ASN A 77 -25.21 -19.19 24.74
C ASN A 77 -24.07 -18.19 24.50
N PRO A 78 -23.25 -18.38 23.45
CA PRO A 78 -22.11 -17.52 23.23
C PRO A 78 -22.56 -16.12 22.80
N ASN A 79 -21.77 -15.12 23.16
CA ASN A 79 -21.99 -13.76 22.66
C ASN A 79 -21.68 -13.72 21.15
N THR A 80 -22.72 -13.52 20.33
CA THR A 80 -22.63 -13.53 18.87
C THR A 80 -22.32 -12.16 18.26
N LYS A 81 -22.03 -11.12 19.07
CA LYS A 81 -21.77 -9.76 18.57
C LYS A 81 -20.61 -9.66 17.59
N PHE A 82 -19.57 -10.48 17.76
CA PHE A 82 -18.48 -10.56 16.77
C PHE A 82 -18.93 -11.27 15.48
N LEU A 83 -19.69 -12.35 15.60
CA LEU A 83 -20.24 -13.08 14.44
C LEU A 83 -21.18 -12.20 13.61
N ASN A 84 -21.93 -11.33 14.27
CA ASN A 84 -22.87 -10.40 13.66
C ASN A 84 -22.26 -9.04 13.29
N ASN A 85 -20.92 -8.89 13.33
CA ASN A 85 -20.28 -7.63 12.99
C ASN A 85 -20.63 -7.21 11.55
N ARG A 86 -21.32 -6.07 11.41
CA ARG A 86 -21.92 -5.61 10.14
C ARG A 86 -20.88 -5.34 9.06
N ILE A 87 -19.66 -4.97 9.44
CA ILE A 87 -18.58 -4.74 8.48
C ILE A 87 -18.12 -6.05 7.88
N ILE A 88 -17.87 -7.06 8.71
CA ILE A 88 -17.41 -8.37 8.22
C ILE A 88 -18.52 -9.07 7.43
N THR A 89 -19.78 -8.96 7.86
CA THR A 89 -20.92 -9.46 7.09
C THR A 89 -20.99 -8.82 5.70
N ALA A 90 -20.88 -7.49 5.61
CA ALA A 90 -20.86 -6.79 4.31
C ALA A 90 -19.69 -7.24 3.41
N LEU A 91 -18.53 -7.59 3.98
CA LEU A 91 -17.42 -8.17 3.21
C LEU A 91 -17.74 -9.57 2.70
N LYS A 92 -18.38 -10.41 3.52
CA LYS A 92 -18.76 -11.78 3.15
C LYS A 92 -19.89 -11.83 2.11
N GLU A 93 -20.72 -10.79 2.04
CA GLU A 93 -21.81 -10.67 1.05
C GLU A 93 -21.35 -10.09 -0.30
N ASP A 94 -20.14 -9.53 -0.38
CA ASP A 94 -19.59 -8.97 -1.63
C ASP A 94 -19.17 -10.09 -2.61
N GLU A 95 -20.03 -10.35 -3.60
CA GLU A 95 -19.79 -11.38 -4.63
C GLU A 95 -18.47 -11.19 -5.40
N LEU A 96 -18.11 -9.94 -5.70
CA LEU A 96 -16.93 -9.62 -6.50
C LEU A 96 -15.66 -9.83 -5.66
N LEU A 97 -15.71 -9.49 -4.38
CA LEU A 97 -14.67 -9.82 -3.40
C LEU A 97 -14.52 -11.33 -3.25
N ASN A 98 -15.62 -12.06 -3.00
CA ASN A 98 -15.59 -13.52 -2.83
C ASN A 98 -14.96 -14.24 -4.03
N LYS A 99 -15.26 -13.78 -5.26
CA LYS A 99 -14.64 -14.33 -6.48
C LYS A 99 -13.13 -14.12 -6.54
N LYS A 100 -12.61 -13.02 -5.99
CA LYS A 100 -11.16 -12.78 -5.89
C LYS A 100 -10.54 -13.55 -4.73
N VAL A 101 -11.19 -13.55 -3.57
CA VAL A 101 -10.76 -14.25 -2.35
C VAL A 101 -10.61 -15.74 -2.60
N SER A 102 -11.54 -16.38 -3.30
CA SER A 102 -11.47 -17.83 -3.60
C SER A 102 -10.23 -18.26 -4.39
N ARG A 103 -9.60 -17.33 -5.12
CA ARG A 103 -8.38 -17.60 -5.90
C ARG A 103 -7.10 -17.52 -5.07
N ILE A 104 -7.11 -16.79 -3.96
CA ILE A 104 -5.89 -16.44 -3.22
C ILE A 104 -5.92 -16.85 -1.74
N SER A 105 -7.10 -17.04 -1.14
CA SER A 105 -7.32 -17.42 0.27
C SER A 105 -6.61 -18.70 0.71
N SER A 106 -6.23 -19.56 -0.24
CA SER A 106 -5.42 -20.74 0.04
C SER A 106 -4.10 -20.43 0.76
N ILE A 107 -3.58 -19.20 0.67
CA ILE A 107 -2.43 -18.72 1.43
C ILE A 107 -2.59 -18.93 2.96
N TRP A 108 -3.81 -18.75 3.49
CA TRP A 108 -4.08 -18.85 4.92
C TRP A 108 -4.37 -20.27 5.40
N ARG A 109 -4.89 -21.13 4.52
CA ARG A 109 -5.23 -22.52 4.85
C ARG A 109 -4.11 -23.51 4.55
N LYS A 110 -3.26 -23.21 3.56
CA LYS A 110 -2.13 -24.06 3.13
C LYS A 110 -0.80 -23.53 3.66
N ASN A 111 -0.75 -23.15 4.92
CA ASN A 111 0.51 -22.87 5.63
C ASN A 111 0.55 -23.71 6.92
N ASP A 112 1.75 -24.11 7.33
CA ASP A 112 1.97 -24.94 8.52
C ASP A 112 2.02 -24.12 9.83
N LEU A 113 1.78 -22.80 9.73
CA LEU A 113 1.97 -21.87 10.85
C LEU A 113 0.71 -21.66 11.67
N ASP A 114 -0.45 -22.17 11.21
CA ASP A 114 -1.73 -22.13 11.91
C ASP A 114 -2.07 -20.71 12.39
N ILE A 115 -1.79 -19.74 11.51
CA ILE A 115 -1.81 -18.32 11.84
C ILE A 115 -3.21 -17.83 12.23
N ILE A 116 -4.25 -18.31 11.55
CA ILE A 116 -5.64 -17.90 11.81
C ILE A 116 -6.04 -18.23 13.24
N ARG A 117 -5.76 -19.46 13.72
CA ARG A 117 -6.04 -19.84 15.10
C ARG A 117 -5.22 -19.01 16.08
N LYS A 118 -3.92 -18.83 15.84
CA LYS A 118 -3.04 -18.08 16.76
C LYS A 118 -3.53 -16.64 16.94
N VAL A 119 -3.79 -15.95 15.83
CA VAL A 119 -4.32 -14.58 15.83
C VAL A 119 -5.70 -14.53 16.49
N PHE A 120 -6.59 -15.50 16.21
CA PHE A 120 -7.89 -15.56 16.85
C PHE A 120 -7.79 -15.73 18.36
N VAL A 121 -6.95 -16.65 18.85
CA VAL A 121 -6.80 -16.92 20.29
C VAL A 121 -6.22 -15.70 21.02
N GLU A 122 -5.26 -15.01 20.41
CA GLU A 122 -4.71 -13.76 20.94
C GLU A 122 -5.79 -12.67 21.04
N MET A 123 -6.51 -12.44 19.94
CA MET A 123 -7.61 -11.48 19.90
C MET A 123 -8.71 -11.84 20.91
N TYR A 124 -9.16 -13.10 20.95
CA TYR A 124 -10.26 -13.57 21.79
C TYR A 124 -9.98 -13.38 23.29
N LYS A 125 -8.71 -13.50 23.71
CA LYS A 125 -8.26 -13.31 25.10
C LYS A 125 -7.98 -11.84 25.47
N SER A 126 -8.04 -10.93 24.50
CA SER A 126 -7.67 -9.53 24.70
C SER A 126 -8.75 -8.72 25.43
N GLN A 127 -8.32 -7.63 26.08
CA GLN A 127 -9.25 -6.67 26.68
C GLN A 127 -10.10 -5.98 25.61
N GLN A 128 -9.51 -5.66 24.45
CA GLN A 128 -10.17 -4.99 23.34
C GLN A 128 -11.36 -5.80 22.78
N TYR A 129 -11.21 -7.13 22.70
CA TYR A 129 -12.28 -8.03 22.30
C TYR A 129 -13.40 -8.07 23.34
N SER A 130 -13.04 -8.20 24.62
CA SER A 130 -14.00 -8.16 25.73
C SER A 130 -14.77 -6.83 25.79
N ASP A 131 -14.07 -5.71 25.62
CA ASP A 131 -14.66 -4.37 25.60
C ASP A 131 -15.65 -4.21 24.43
N TYR A 132 -15.30 -4.72 23.25
CA TYR A 132 -16.21 -4.71 22.09
C TYR A 132 -17.48 -5.54 22.36
N LEU A 133 -17.33 -6.76 22.89
CA LEU A 133 -18.46 -7.63 23.22
C LEU A 133 -19.38 -7.02 24.29
N ASN A 134 -18.81 -6.35 25.29
CA ASN A 134 -19.53 -5.75 26.42
C ASN A 134 -20.00 -4.31 26.17
N ASN A 135 -19.67 -3.72 25.02
CA ASN A 135 -20.04 -2.35 24.71
C ASN A 135 -21.57 -2.23 24.57
N LYS A 136 -22.18 -1.41 25.43
CA LYS A 136 -23.63 -1.12 25.45
C LYS A 136 -24.14 -0.49 24.15
N LYS A 137 -23.27 0.19 23.41
CA LYS A 137 -23.60 0.76 22.11
C LYS A 137 -23.30 -0.28 21.04
N ASP A 138 -24.33 -0.81 20.42
CA ASP A 138 -24.22 -1.74 19.30
C ASP A 138 -24.60 -1.04 17.99
N ASP A 139 -23.64 -0.29 17.44
CA ASP A 139 -23.83 0.47 16.21
C ASP A 139 -22.72 0.20 15.18
N PHE A 140 -23.02 0.54 13.92
CA PHE A 140 -22.12 0.32 12.78
C PHE A 140 -20.74 0.97 12.98
N ASN A 141 -20.65 2.06 13.76
CA ASN A 141 -19.39 2.72 14.05
C ASN A 141 -18.55 1.95 15.07
N GLN A 142 -19.15 1.27 16.04
CA GLN A 142 -18.41 0.37 16.93
C GLN A 142 -17.85 -0.82 16.16
N ASP A 143 -18.63 -1.38 15.23
CA ASP A 143 -18.16 -2.47 14.37
C ASP A 143 -16.96 -2.06 13.53
N LYS A 144 -17.00 -0.86 12.92
CA LYS A 144 -15.85 -0.28 12.20
C LYS A 144 -14.63 -0.13 13.08
N LYS A 145 -14.80 0.44 14.28
CA LYS A 145 -13.70 0.67 15.21
C LYS A 145 -13.05 -0.65 15.60
N PHE A 146 -13.86 -1.66 15.91
CA PHE A 146 -13.35 -2.97 16.27
C PHE A 146 -12.62 -3.64 15.10
N VAL A 147 -13.15 -3.59 13.88
CA VAL A 147 -12.44 -4.12 12.70
C VAL A 147 -11.11 -3.38 12.45
N GLN A 148 -11.03 -2.08 12.73
CA GLN A 148 -9.77 -1.32 12.63
C GLN A 148 -8.76 -1.72 13.70
N ILE A 149 -9.20 -1.94 14.94
CA ILE A 149 -8.33 -2.46 16.01
C ILE A 149 -7.83 -3.84 15.60
N MET A 150 -8.74 -4.73 15.19
CA MET A 150 -8.40 -6.07 14.76
C MET A 150 -7.38 -6.08 13.62
N LEU A 151 -7.58 -5.22 12.62
CA LEU A 151 -6.67 -5.08 11.50
C LEU A 151 -5.28 -4.61 11.94
N ASN A 152 -5.18 -3.54 12.75
CA ASN A 152 -3.88 -2.99 13.11
C ASN A 152 -3.16 -3.84 14.17
N GLU A 153 -3.82 -4.14 15.28
CA GLU A 153 -3.18 -4.71 16.47
C GLU A 153 -2.95 -6.23 16.38
N TYR A 154 -3.80 -6.98 15.66
CA TYR A 154 -3.69 -8.45 15.62
C TYR A 154 -3.27 -9.02 14.26
N ILE A 155 -3.53 -8.30 13.16
CA ILE A 155 -3.20 -8.78 11.81
C ILE A 155 -1.94 -8.10 11.30
N LEU A 156 -1.93 -6.78 11.17
CA LEU A 156 -0.87 -6.03 10.50
C LEU A 156 0.40 -5.89 11.33
N ASP A 157 0.32 -5.95 12.67
CA ASP A 157 1.49 -5.93 13.57
C ASP A 157 1.99 -7.35 13.92
N ASN A 158 1.50 -8.40 13.25
CA ASN A 158 1.85 -9.78 13.56
C ASN A 158 3.06 -10.29 12.76
N ASP A 159 4.11 -10.73 13.44
CA ASP A 159 5.35 -11.21 12.79
C ASP A 159 5.15 -12.42 11.86
N ILE A 160 4.28 -13.36 12.24
CA ILE A 160 3.98 -14.54 11.42
C ILE A 160 3.24 -14.10 10.15
N PHE A 161 2.35 -13.11 10.26
CA PHE A 161 1.67 -12.52 9.12
C PHE A 161 2.66 -11.91 8.14
N HIS A 162 3.60 -11.10 8.62
CA HIS A 162 4.67 -10.53 7.79
C HIS A 162 5.52 -11.60 7.12
N PHE A 163 5.91 -12.65 7.87
CA PHE A 163 6.71 -13.75 7.35
C PHE A 163 6.00 -14.45 6.18
N ILE A 164 4.73 -14.83 6.33
CA ILE A 164 3.95 -15.49 5.27
C ILE A 164 3.84 -14.60 4.03
N LEU A 165 3.64 -13.29 4.22
CA LEU A 165 3.60 -12.35 3.09
C LEU A 165 4.94 -12.25 2.37
N GLN A 166 6.04 -12.21 3.10
CA GLN A 166 7.39 -12.13 2.54
C GLN A 166 7.76 -13.39 1.74
N GLU A 167 7.33 -14.57 2.18
CA GLU A 167 7.51 -15.82 1.42
C GLU A 167 6.78 -15.80 0.06
N LYS A 168 5.70 -15.03 -0.06
CA LYS A 168 4.95 -14.88 -1.32
C LYS A 168 5.47 -13.75 -2.19
N SER A 169 5.87 -12.64 -1.59
CA SER A 169 6.40 -11.48 -2.31
C SER A 169 7.27 -10.65 -1.38
N ILE A 170 8.53 -10.49 -1.79
CA ILE A 170 9.48 -9.60 -1.11
C ILE A 170 9.06 -8.12 -1.15
N PHE A 171 8.11 -7.75 -2.01
CA PHE A 171 7.63 -6.36 -2.16
C PHE A 171 6.41 -6.04 -1.28
N TRP A 172 5.69 -7.05 -0.80
CA TRP A 172 4.44 -6.82 -0.08
C TRP A 172 4.65 -6.16 1.27
N THR A 173 5.72 -6.51 1.96
CA THR A 173 6.08 -5.90 3.26
C THR A 173 6.25 -4.40 3.14
N ASP A 174 6.89 -3.90 2.07
CA ASP A 174 7.04 -2.47 1.79
C ASP A 174 5.71 -1.77 1.47
N ASP A 175 4.73 -2.51 0.94
CA ASP A 175 3.40 -1.99 0.58
C ASP A 175 2.41 -2.02 1.75
N LEU A 176 2.71 -2.70 2.85
CA LEU A 176 1.80 -2.84 3.99
C LEU A 176 1.37 -1.52 4.62
N PRO A 177 2.27 -0.54 4.90
CA PRO A 177 1.86 0.74 5.47
C PRO A 177 0.90 1.51 4.56
N PHE A 178 1.02 1.33 3.25
CA PHE A 178 0.08 1.93 2.31
C PHE A 178 -1.28 1.24 2.35
N ILE A 179 -1.27 -0.10 2.24
CA ILE A 179 -2.50 -0.88 2.21
C ILE A 179 -3.27 -0.73 3.52
N SER A 180 -2.59 -0.63 4.67
CA SER A 180 -3.23 -0.39 5.97
C SER A 180 -3.97 0.95 5.99
N MET A 181 -3.33 2.02 5.52
CA MET A 181 -3.96 3.34 5.40
C MET A 181 -5.13 3.31 4.41
N PHE A 182 -4.97 2.61 3.29
CA PHE A 182 -5.99 2.49 2.26
C PHE A 182 -7.23 1.73 2.77
N LEU A 183 -7.04 0.57 3.40
CA LEU A 183 -8.08 -0.24 4.04
C LEU A 183 -8.80 0.54 5.13
N LYS A 184 -8.06 1.24 6.00
CA LYS A 184 -8.63 2.09 7.04
C LYS A 184 -9.57 3.15 6.42
N GLY A 185 -9.14 3.78 5.33
CA GLY A 185 -9.95 4.73 4.57
C GLY A 185 -11.22 4.09 3.99
N GLN A 186 -11.12 2.89 3.42
CA GLN A 186 -12.26 2.16 2.89
C GLN A 186 -13.27 1.79 3.99
N ILE A 187 -12.81 1.18 5.09
CA ILE A 187 -13.64 0.81 6.24
C ILE A 187 -14.35 2.04 6.83
N ASN A 188 -13.64 3.17 6.96
CA ASN A 188 -14.24 4.42 7.43
C ASN A 188 -15.39 4.89 6.53
N ASN A 189 -15.22 4.76 5.21
CA ASN A 189 -16.18 5.22 4.22
C ASN A 189 -17.36 4.25 3.97
N MET A 190 -17.32 3.02 4.49
CA MET A 190 -18.47 2.11 4.42
C MET A 190 -19.70 2.74 5.07
N LYS A 191 -20.90 2.40 4.60
CA LYS A 191 -22.17 2.84 5.20
C LYS A 191 -23.08 1.64 5.35
N GLU A 192 -23.88 1.63 6.40
CA GLU A 192 -24.73 0.48 6.78
C GLU A 192 -25.70 0.04 5.67
N ASN A 193 -26.11 0.96 4.78
CA ASN A 193 -27.00 0.69 3.65
C ASN A 193 -26.31 0.87 2.28
N ASN A 194 -24.98 0.81 2.20
CA ASN A 194 -24.27 0.97 0.94
C ASN A 194 -23.17 -0.10 0.79
N ASN A 195 -23.51 -1.16 0.07
CA ASN A 195 -22.64 -2.31 -0.20
C ASN A 195 -21.74 -2.04 -1.41
N ASN A 196 -20.99 -0.94 -1.37
CA ASN A 196 -19.94 -0.73 -2.34
C ASN A 196 -18.84 -1.77 -2.13
N SER A 197 -18.51 -2.52 -3.18
CA SER A 197 -17.43 -3.50 -3.12
C SER A 197 -16.13 -2.84 -2.67
N LEU A 198 -15.43 -3.47 -1.73
CA LEU A 198 -14.09 -3.01 -1.35
C LEU A 198 -13.05 -3.33 -2.42
N VAL A 199 -13.38 -4.18 -3.38
CA VAL A 199 -12.48 -4.46 -4.49
C VAL A 199 -12.35 -3.24 -5.38
N THR A 200 -11.19 -2.60 -5.33
CA THR A 200 -10.83 -1.55 -6.27
C THR A 200 -9.77 -2.04 -7.23
N ASP A 201 -9.83 -1.55 -8.47
CA ASP A 201 -8.67 -1.63 -9.35
C ASP A 201 -7.50 -0.84 -8.75
N VAL A 202 -6.29 -1.26 -9.09
CA VAL A 202 -5.05 -0.59 -8.69
C VAL A 202 -5.05 0.84 -9.22
N PHE A 203 -5.36 0.99 -10.50
CA PHE A 203 -5.31 2.29 -11.15
C PHE A 203 -6.63 3.06 -11.02
N LYS A 204 -6.45 4.37 -10.80
CA LYS A 204 -7.41 5.46 -11.07
C LYS A 204 -8.38 5.18 -12.20
N ASN A 205 -7.71 5.10 -13.33
CA ASN A 205 -8.18 5.30 -14.67
C ASN A 205 -6.98 4.94 -15.57
N ASN A 206 -7.20 5.00 -16.88
CA ASN A 206 -6.13 4.79 -17.84
C ASN A 206 -5.01 5.84 -17.72
N ASP A 207 -5.31 7.04 -17.19
CA ASP A 207 -4.32 8.11 -17.03
C ASP A 207 -3.26 7.76 -15.99
N ASP A 208 -3.63 7.14 -14.86
CA ASP A 208 -2.67 6.75 -13.83
C ASP A 208 -1.76 5.59 -14.30
N LYS A 209 -2.30 4.67 -15.11
CA LYS A 209 -1.50 3.62 -15.76
C LYS A 209 -0.53 4.24 -16.77
N LYS A 210 -1.01 5.16 -17.60
CA LYS A 210 -0.18 5.90 -18.55
C LYS A 210 0.90 6.71 -17.83
N PHE A 211 0.55 7.35 -16.71
CA PHE A 211 1.49 8.09 -15.87
C PHE A 211 2.63 7.19 -15.38
N ALA A 212 2.33 5.98 -14.88
CA ALA A 212 3.35 5.03 -14.44
C ALA A 212 4.34 4.67 -15.57
N ILE A 213 3.80 4.28 -16.74
CA ILE A 213 4.59 3.87 -17.91
C ILE A 213 5.40 5.04 -18.47
N ASP A 214 4.78 6.21 -18.63
CA ASP A 214 5.43 7.40 -19.15
C ASP A 214 6.54 7.88 -18.21
N LEU A 215 6.30 7.87 -16.89
CA LEU A 215 7.30 8.27 -15.91
C LEU A 215 8.50 7.31 -15.94
N PHE A 216 8.25 6.00 -16.03
CA PHE A 216 9.30 4.99 -16.15
C PHE A 216 10.15 5.19 -17.41
N ARG A 217 9.52 5.12 -18.59
CA ARG A 217 10.22 5.22 -19.89
C ARG A 217 10.96 6.54 -20.06
N LYS A 218 10.30 7.66 -19.75
CA LYS A 218 10.91 8.98 -19.92
C LYS A 218 12.04 9.20 -18.91
N THR A 219 12.00 8.59 -17.72
CA THR A 219 13.14 8.70 -16.80
C THR A 219 14.34 7.94 -17.32
N ILE A 220 14.16 6.75 -17.91
CA ILE A 220 15.25 6.01 -18.55
C ILE A 220 15.83 6.82 -19.72
N ASN A 221 14.97 7.31 -20.62
CA ASN A 221 15.42 8.00 -21.82
C ASN A 221 16.16 9.32 -21.54
N ASN A 222 15.89 9.98 -20.42
CA ASN A 222 16.56 11.23 -20.04
C ASN A 222 17.60 11.03 -18.92
N ALA A 223 17.91 9.78 -18.56
CA ALA A 223 18.73 9.49 -17.39
C ALA A 223 20.12 10.12 -17.47
N ASP A 224 20.80 9.98 -18.61
CA ASP A 224 22.16 10.47 -18.82
C ASP A 224 22.21 12.01 -18.86
N GLU A 225 21.25 12.65 -19.56
CA GLU A 225 21.14 14.12 -19.58
C GLU A 225 20.93 14.66 -18.16
N PHE A 226 20.02 14.06 -17.41
CA PHE A 226 19.74 14.51 -16.05
C PHE A 226 20.89 14.23 -15.10
N GLU A 227 21.66 13.16 -15.29
CA GLU A 227 22.88 12.90 -14.51
C GLU A 227 23.91 14.01 -14.70
N GLN A 228 24.26 14.34 -15.95
CA GLN A 228 25.20 15.42 -16.27
C GLN A 228 24.71 16.77 -15.73
N LEU A 229 23.39 17.02 -15.82
CA LEU A 229 22.80 18.24 -15.30
C LEU A 229 22.90 18.32 -13.78
N ILE A 230 22.61 17.24 -13.07
CA ILE A 230 22.74 17.16 -11.61
C ILE A 230 24.21 17.38 -11.23
N GLU A 231 25.13 16.72 -11.92
CA GLU A 231 26.57 16.87 -11.69
C GLU A 231 27.03 18.33 -11.80
N SER A 232 26.53 19.06 -12.80
CA SER A 232 26.84 20.48 -12.99
C SER A 232 26.33 21.42 -11.88
N LYS A 233 25.40 20.97 -11.02
CA LYS A 233 24.77 21.80 -9.96
C LYS A 233 25.23 21.46 -8.55
N VAL A 234 25.98 20.38 -8.42
CA VAL A 234 26.47 19.85 -7.16
C VAL A 234 27.99 20.11 -7.08
N LYS A 235 28.52 20.36 -5.88
CA LYS A 235 29.97 20.54 -5.74
C LYS A 235 30.68 19.18 -5.91
N ASN A 236 31.89 19.14 -6.48
CA ASN A 236 32.61 17.89 -6.76
C ASN A 236 32.69 16.92 -5.57
N TRP A 237 32.86 17.42 -4.34
CA TRP A 237 32.95 16.58 -3.13
C TRP A 237 31.58 16.01 -2.66
N GLU A 238 30.47 16.60 -3.10
CA GLU A 238 29.13 16.12 -2.84
C GLU A 238 28.75 14.98 -3.80
N LEU A 239 29.32 14.94 -5.01
CA LEU A 239 29.02 13.94 -6.06
C LEU A 239 29.32 12.50 -5.64
N GLU A 240 30.51 12.26 -5.09
CA GLU A 240 30.92 10.92 -4.63
C GLU A 240 30.08 10.39 -3.47
N ARG A 241 29.30 11.27 -2.82
CA ARG A 241 28.48 10.95 -1.65
C ARG A 241 26.98 10.89 -1.97
N ILE A 242 26.59 11.11 -3.23
CA ILE A 242 25.18 11.04 -3.61
C ILE A 242 24.73 9.59 -3.57
N SER A 243 23.69 9.33 -2.77
CA SER A 243 22.98 8.06 -2.79
C SER A 243 22.38 7.79 -4.18
N LYS A 244 22.50 6.56 -4.70
CA LYS A 244 21.85 6.15 -5.95
C LYS A 244 20.34 6.44 -5.93
N ILE A 245 19.70 6.31 -4.76
CA ILE A 245 18.28 6.64 -4.58
C ILE A 245 18.03 8.14 -4.71
N ASP A 246 18.90 8.99 -4.16
CA ASP A 246 18.73 10.45 -4.28
C ASP A 246 18.85 10.91 -5.73
N LEU A 247 19.85 10.40 -6.44
CA LEU A 247 20.02 10.66 -7.87
C LEU A 247 18.79 10.22 -8.66
N LEU A 248 18.29 9.02 -8.39
CA LEU A 248 17.11 8.47 -9.05
C LEU A 248 15.85 9.31 -8.77
N LEU A 249 15.62 9.71 -7.51
CA LEU A 249 14.48 10.55 -7.13
C LEU A 249 14.53 11.92 -7.81
N ILE A 250 15.72 12.52 -7.93
CA ILE A 250 15.90 13.79 -8.67
C ILE A 250 15.59 13.58 -10.15
N LYS A 251 16.14 12.53 -10.79
CA LYS A 251 15.87 12.19 -12.20
C LYS A 251 14.37 12.02 -12.45
N MET A 252 13.67 11.28 -11.60
CA MET A 252 12.22 11.09 -11.70
C MET A 252 11.45 12.39 -11.51
N ALA A 253 11.83 13.22 -10.52
CA ALA A 253 11.20 14.52 -10.28
C ALA A 253 11.36 15.47 -11.47
N LEU A 254 12.54 15.51 -12.09
CA LEU A 254 12.80 16.28 -13.30
C LEU A 254 11.95 15.76 -14.47
N THR A 255 11.92 14.44 -14.69
CA THR A 255 11.04 13.81 -15.69
C THR A 255 9.60 14.26 -15.49
N GLU A 256 9.10 14.21 -14.25
CA GLU A 256 7.73 14.57 -13.95
C GLU A 256 7.45 16.06 -14.23
N VAL A 257 8.35 16.93 -13.76
CA VAL A 257 8.20 18.38 -13.91
C VAL A 257 8.24 18.80 -15.37
N ILE A 258 9.09 18.19 -16.19
CA ILE A 258 9.27 18.54 -17.59
C ILE A 258 8.15 17.92 -18.45
N SER A 259 7.82 16.65 -18.19
CA SER A 259 6.96 15.87 -19.10
C SER A 259 5.46 15.97 -18.78
N PHE A 260 5.07 16.31 -17.56
CA PHE A 260 3.67 16.29 -17.11
C PHE A 260 3.20 17.71 -16.79
N LYS A 261 2.60 18.35 -17.79
CA LYS A 261 2.25 19.78 -17.78
C LYS A 261 1.17 20.15 -16.76
N GLU A 262 0.33 19.21 -16.39
CA GLU A 262 -0.82 19.43 -15.50
C GLU A 262 -0.46 19.31 -14.01
N MET A 263 0.75 18.84 -13.67
CA MET A 263 1.18 18.65 -12.28
C MET A 263 1.93 19.89 -11.77
N PRO A 264 1.53 20.49 -10.62
CA PRO A 264 2.25 21.61 -10.04
C PRO A 264 3.65 21.19 -9.58
N ILE A 265 4.67 22.04 -9.82
CA ILE A 265 6.07 21.72 -9.52
C ILE A 265 6.27 21.41 -8.03
N LYS A 266 5.74 22.28 -7.15
CA LYS A 266 5.86 22.09 -5.69
C LYS A 266 5.23 20.79 -5.22
N VAL A 267 4.12 20.39 -5.83
CA VAL A 267 3.48 19.10 -5.52
C VAL A 267 4.39 17.97 -5.93
N SER A 268 4.91 17.96 -7.17
CA SER A 268 5.88 16.96 -7.62
C SER A 268 7.06 16.86 -6.64
N PHE A 269 7.70 17.97 -6.30
CA PHE A 269 8.86 17.98 -5.39
C PHE A 269 8.53 17.35 -4.03
N ASN A 270 7.43 17.78 -3.41
CA ASN A 270 7.02 17.26 -2.11
C ASN A 270 6.83 15.74 -2.15
N GLU A 271 6.25 15.19 -3.22
CA GLU A 271 6.03 13.75 -3.35
C GLU A 271 7.34 12.95 -3.35
N TYR A 272 8.37 13.41 -4.08
CA TYR A 272 9.69 12.75 -4.09
C TYR A 272 10.47 12.96 -2.79
N ILE A 273 10.34 14.14 -2.16
CA ILE A 273 10.93 14.42 -0.85
C ILE A 273 10.33 13.50 0.21
N GLU A 274 9.02 13.28 0.22
CA GLU A 274 8.39 12.33 1.14
C GLU A 274 8.90 10.90 0.93
N ILE A 275 9.06 10.45 -0.32
CA ILE A 275 9.63 9.12 -0.61
C ILE A 275 11.07 9.02 -0.08
N SER A 276 11.89 10.08 -0.23
CA SER A 276 13.29 10.07 0.22
C SER A 276 13.45 9.82 1.72
N LYS A 277 12.45 10.18 2.55
CA LYS A 277 12.52 9.98 4.00
C LYS A 277 12.51 8.50 4.41
N TYR A 278 11.97 7.63 3.56
CA TYR A 278 11.87 6.20 3.83
C TYR A 278 12.99 5.40 3.17
N TYR A 279 13.50 5.87 2.02
CA TYR A 279 14.43 5.10 1.19
C TYR A 279 15.86 5.67 1.16
N SER A 280 16.12 6.79 1.84
CA SER A 280 17.42 7.46 1.78
C SER A 280 17.82 8.06 3.13
N THR A 281 18.85 8.90 3.13
CA THR A 281 19.44 9.44 4.36
C THR A 281 18.63 10.60 4.95
N LYS A 282 18.85 10.92 6.23
CA LYS A 282 18.19 12.06 6.90
C LYS A 282 18.39 13.40 6.19
N ASN A 283 19.51 13.57 5.49
CA ASN A 283 19.87 14.80 4.78
C ASN A 283 19.33 14.87 3.34
N SER A 284 18.85 13.75 2.81
CA SER A 284 18.39 13.63 1.41
C SER A 284 17.24 14.59 1.09
N LYS A 285 16.34 14.86 2.05
CA LYS A 285 15.25 15.84 1.87
C LYS A 285 15.75 17.23 1.47
N VAL A 286 16.84 17.70 2.10
CA VAL A 286 17.38 19.04 1.90
C VAL A 286 18.16 19.07 0.59
N PHE A 287 18.95 18.03 0.36
CA PHE A 287 19.74 17.86 -0.85
C PHE A 287 18.86 17.82 -2.12
N ILE A 288 17.88 16.91 -2.16
CA ILE A 288 16.97 16.75 -3.30
C ILE A 288 16.25 18.06 -3.60
N ASN A 289 15.69 18.71 -2.56
CA ASN A 289 15.00 19.98 -2.77
C ASN A 289 15.93 21.06 -3.34
N GLY A 290 17.13 21.21 -2.78
CA GLY A 290 18.10 22.21 -3.21
C GLY A 290 18.61 22.02 -4.65
N VAL A 291 18.83 20.77 -5.07
CA VAL A 291 19.23 20.46 -6.46
C VAL A 291 18.08 20.72 -7.43
N LEU A 292 16.87 20.24 -7.10
CA LEU A 292 15.69 20.43 -7.92
C LEU A 292 15.33 21.91 -8.13
N ASP A 293 15.41 22.73 -7.08
CA ASP A 293 15.16 24.17 -7.16
C ASP A 293 16.13 24.87 -8.13
N LYS A 294 17.43 24.56 -8.06
CA LYS A 294 18.45 25.13 -8.97
C LYS A 294 18.18 24.75 -10.42
N ILE A 295 17.93 23.46 -10.68
CA ILE A 295 17.73 22.93 -12.03
C ILE A 295 16.44 23.49 -12.64
N VAL A 296 15.32 23.41 -11.91
CA VAL A 296 14.02 23.85 -12.44
C VAL A 296 13.98 25.35 -12.62
N SER A 297 14.67 26.14 -11.79
CA SER A 297 14.80 27.59 -11.99
C SER A 297 15.57 27.93 -13.27
N GLN A 298 16.60 27.16 -13.63
CA GLN A 298 17.27 27.29 -14.92
C GLN A 298 16.34 26.89 -16.07
N TYR A 299 15.68 25.74 -15.99
CA TYR A 299 14.82 25.23 -17.06
C TYR A 299 13.58 26.11 -17.28
N ARG A 300 13.09 26.81 -16.25
CA ARG A 300 12.07 27.86 -16.37
C ARG A 300 12.58 29.05 -17.19
N ARG A 301 13.79 29.54 -16.91
CA ARG A 301 14.41 30.64 -17.67
C ARG A 301 14.66 30.27 -19.14
N GLU A 302 15.00 29.01 -19.40
CA GLU A 302 15.19 28.48 -20.75
C GLU A 302 13.88 28.12 -21.48
N GLY A 303 12.72 28.26 -20.82
CA GLY A 303 11.41 27.93 -21.42
C GLY A 303 11.16 26.43 -21.64
N LYS A 304 11.99 25.56 -21.05
CA LYS A 304 11.90 24.08 -21.10
C LYS A 304 10.82 23.53 -20.19
N VAL A 305 10.45 24.24 -19.12
CA VAL A 305 9.34 23.86 -18.23
C VAL A 305 8.11 24.72 -18.54
N ARG A 306 7.05 24.07 -19.01
CA ARG A 306 5.76 24.72 -19.30
C ARG A 306 4.63 23.96 -18.59
N LYS A 307 4.01 24.60 -17.61
CA LYS A 307 2.86 24.05 -16.87
C LYS A 307 1.55 24.64 -17.41
N VAL A 308 0.48 23.84 -17.42
CA VAL A 308 -0.84 24.21 -17.97
C VAL A 308 -1.94 23.83 -16.97
N GLY A 309 -2.65 24.83 -16.43
CA GLY A 309 -3.68 24.67 -15.39
C GLY A 309 -3.64 25.76 -14.31
N ARG A 310 -4.69 25.85 -13.47
CA ARG A 310 -4.78 26.86 -12.40
C ARG A 310 -3.81 26.53 -11.25
N GLY A 311 -3.05 27.52 -10.79
CA GLY A 311 -2.17 27.38 -9.61
C GLY A 311 -0.86 26.61 -9.84
N LEU A 312 -0.39 26.49 -11.09
CA LEU A 312 0.77 25.68 -11.45
C LEU A 312 2.11 26.45 -11.57
N VAL A 313 2.12 27.74 -11.21
CA VAL A 313 3.29 28.64 -11.30
C VAL A 313 4.01 28.74 -9.96
#